data_AF-A0A2R7TAZ1-F1
#
_entry.id   AF-A0A2R7TAZ1-F1
#
_cell.length_a   1.000
_cell.length_b   1.000
_cell.length_c   1.000
_cell.angle_alpha   90.00
_cell.angle_beta   90.00
_cell.angle_gamma   90.00
#
_symmetry.space_group_name_H-M   'P 1'
#
loop_
_entity.id
_entity.type
_entity.pdbx_description
1 polymer ?
#
loop_
_entity_poly.entity_id
_entity_poly.type
_entity_poly.pdbx_seq_one_letter_code
_entity_poly.pdbx_strand_id
1 'polypeptide(L)'
;MSDEEKLQTLSPTQKALLAKVLSSSESTGGTPTAEKFRAENYQHIDLINELERLGWICRVEDRYAVSPTVLPLLGSSTAKRVLKQADAVYRVLWNRYRRDQSKQVPVADLAKEVGTSISDVAGTLRLMVKISSWWSGHSNDFLAADAFVAPSEGILADVSFTAAARQAHAVN
;
A
#
# COMPACT_ATOMS: atom_id res chain seq x y z
N MET A 1 28.12 -15.00 -3.40
CA MET A 1 27.08 -14.09 -2.87
C MET A 1 27.51 -12.69 -3.21
N SER A 2 26.93 -12.10 -4.25
CA SER A 2 27.25 -10.73 -4.67
C SER A 2 26.67 -9.72 -3.67
N ASP A 3 27.19 -8.50 -3.62
CA ASP A 3 26.68 -7.45 -2.74
C ASP A 3 25.24 -7.01 -3.11
N GLU A 4 24.72 -7.42 -4.27
CA GLU A 4 23.31 -7.29 -4.67
C GLU A 4 22.39 -8.27 -3.93
N GLU A 5 22.84 -9.48 -3.60
CA GLU A 5 22.04 -10.47 -2.84
C GLU A 5 21.94 -10.11 -1.35
N LYS A 6 22.87 -9.31 -0.83
CA LYS A 6 22.80 -8.78 0.54
C LYS A 6 21.75 -7.67 0.71
N LEU A 7 21.25 -7.10 -0.39
CA LEU A 7 20.37 -5.92 -0.40
C LEU A 7 18.86 -6.23 -0.39
N GLN A 8 18.41 -7.49 -0.36
CA GLN A 8 16.98 -7.81 -0.55
C GLN A 8 16.35 -8.78 0.45
N THR A 9 16.84 -8.82 1.69
CA THR A 9 16.08 -9.46 2.79
C THR A 9 16.00 -8.54 3.99
N LEU A 10 14.78 -8.08 4.31
CA LEU A 10 14.51 -7.33 5.54
C LEU A 10 15.03 -8.12 6.75
N SER A 11 15.85 -7.48 7.58
CA SER A 11 16.27 -8.04 8.86
C SER A 11 15.06 -8.30 9.77
N PRO A 12 15.15 -9.23 10.73
CA PRO A 12 14.04 -9.47 11.67
C PRO A 12 13.56 -8.20 12.37
N THR A 13 14.48 -7.32 12.76
CA THR A 13 14.16 -6.03 13.39
C THR A 13 13.48 -5.06 12.44
N GLN A 14 13.92 -4.97 11.18
CA GLN A 14 13.25 -4.15 10.16
C GLN A 14 11.81 -4.63 9.93
N LYS A 15 11.61 -5.95 9.79
CA LYS A 15 10.27 -6.55 9.67
C LYS A 15 9.39 -6.21 10.88
N ALA A 16 9.95 -6.31 12.09
CA ALA A 16 9.22 -6.02 13.32
C ALA A 16 8.79 -4.54 13.41
N LEU A 17 9.69 -3.60 13.08
CA LEU A 17 9.37 -2.16 13.05
C LEU A 17 8.31 -1.82 12.01
N LEU A 18 8.47 -2.31 10.78
CA LEU A 18 7.50 -2.11 9.70
C LEU A 18 6.14 -2.73 10.04
N ALA A 19 6.12 -3.93 10.60
CA ALA A 19 4.89 -4.57 11.07
C ALA A 19 4.23 -3.77 12.20
N LYS A 20 5.02 -3.19 13.13
CA LYS A 20 4.50 -2.32 14.20
C LYS A 20 3.81 -1.08 13.62
N VAL A 21 4.45 -0.38 12.67
CA VAL A 21 3.83 0.77 11.97
C VAL A 21 2.54 0.35 11.27
N LEU A 22 2.56 -0.78 10.56
CA LEU A 22 1.41 -1.27 9.82
C LEU A 22 0.24 -1.65 10.76
N SER A 23 0.50 -2.40 11.83
CA SER A 23 -0.56 -2.83 12.76
C SER A 23 -1.14 -1.67 13.58
N SER A 24 -0.35 -0.64 13.88
CA SER A 24 -0.88 0.58 14.52
C SER A 24 -1.95 1.26 13.66
N SER A 25 -1.81 1.24 12.33
CA SER A 25 -2.79 1.83 11.41
C SER A 25 -4.18 1.17 11.48
N GLU A 26 -4.25 -0.12 11.81
CA GLU A 26 -5.51 -0.86 11.96
C GLU A 26 -6.12 -0.76 13.37
N SER A 27 -5.30 -0.58 14.40
CA SER A 27 -5.73 -0.76 15.81
C SER A 27 -6.30 0.50 16.44
N THR A 28 -5.78 1.68 16.07
CA THR A 28 -6.10 2.96 16.73
C THR A 28 -6.88 3.93 15.84
N GLY A 29 -7.41 3.46 14.70
CA GLY A 29 -8.07 4.32 13.72
C GLY A 29 -7.12 5.32 13.05
N GLY A 30 -5.81 5.04 13.05
CA GLY A 30 -4.80 5.91 12.48
C GLY A 30 -3.37 5.41 12.71
N THR A 31 -2.46 5.87 11.85
CA THR A 31 -1.03 5.60 11.94
C THR A 31 -0.38 6.29 13.15
N PRO A 32 0.71 5.72 13.71
CA PRO A 32 1.39 6.31 14.86
C PRO A 32 2.05 7.63 14.45
N THR A 33 2.03 8.64 15.33
CA THR A 33 2.83 9.85 15.09
C THR A 33 4.31 9.49 15.04
N ALA A 34 5.05 10.13 14.14
CA ALA A 34 6.46 9.85 13.93
C ALA A 34 7.25 10.10 15.21
N GLU A 35 6.93 11.16 15.94
CA GLU A 35 7.53 11.50 17.24
C GLU A 35 7.32 10.39 18.28
N LYS A 36 6.07 9.97 18.51
CA LYS A 36 5.75 8.92 19.47
C LYS A 36 6.41 7.59 19.10
N PHE A 37 6.33 7.21 17.82
CA PHE A 37 6.94 5.98 17.33
C PHE A 37 8.46 5.99 17.53
N ARG A 38 9.14 7.11 17.26
CA ARG A 38 10.59 7.23 17.47
C ARG A 38 10.96 7.17 18.94
N ALA A 39 10.21 7.84 19.81
CA ALA A 39 10.45 7.80 21.26
C ALA A 39 10.29 6.37 21.83
N GLU A 40 9.25 5.64 21.43
CA GLU A 40 8.98 4.27 21.89
C GLU A 40 9.96 3.22 21.34
N ASN A 41 10.72 3.56 20.29
CA ASN A 41 11.66 2.64 19.64
C ASN A 41 13.05 3.28 19.50
N TYR A 42 13.44 4.15 20.46
CA TYR A 42 14.65 4.96 20.38
C TYR A 42 15.93 4.12 20.19
N GLN A 43 15.96 2.90 20.75
CA GLN A 43 17.07 1.96 20.59
C GLN A 43 17.29 1.50 19.14
N HIS A 44 16.35 1.81 18.25
CA HIS A 44 16.41 1.50 16.81
C HIS A 44 16.36 2.76 15.95
N ILE A 45 16.71 3.94 16.48
CA ILE A 45 16.54 5.22 15.77
C ILE A 45 17.28 5.27 14.43
N ASP A 46 18.50 4.72 14.36
CA ASP A 46 19.29 4.66 13.13
C ASP A 46 18.60 3.79 12.07
N LEU A 47 18.01 2.68 12.51
CA LEU A 47 17.25 1.80 11.64
C LEU A 47 15.97 2.47 11.15
N ILE A 48 15.27 3.23 12.00
CA ILE A 48 14.08 4.00 11.60
C ILE A 48 14.47 5.06 10.57
N ASN A 49 15.59 5.75 10.75
CA ASN A 49 16.12 6.71 9.78
C ASN A 49 16.45 6.03 8.45
N GLU A 50 17.03 4.84 8.49
CA GLU A 50 17.32 4.06 7.29
C GLU A 50 16.03 3.65 6.56
N LEU A 51 15.03 3.11 7.29
CA LEU A 51 13.73 2.75 6.72
C LEU A 51 13.03 3.95 6.06
N GLU A 52 13.14 5.14 6.65
CA GLU A 52 12.61 6.38 6.12
C GLU A 52 13.39 6.84 4.88
N ARG A 53 14.73 6.77 4.91
CA ARG A 53 15.61 7.10 3.78
C ARG A 53 15.38 6.18 2.57
N LEU A 54 15.12 4.89 2.82
CA LEU A 54 14.79 3.89 1.79
C LEU A 54 13.34 4.01 1.27
N GLY A 55 12.52 4.90 1.84
CA GLY A 55 11.12 5.06 1.46
C GLY A 55 10.23 3.89 1.88
N TRP A 56 10.69 3.02 2.79
CA TRP A 56 9.91 1.87 3.27
C TRP A 56 8.87 2.29 4.31
N ILE A 57 9.16 3.39 5.03
CA ILE A 57 8.18 4.19 5.76
C ILE A 57 8.24 5.62 5.26
N CYS A 58 7.10 6.32 5.31
CA CYS A 58 6.99 7.73 4.95
C CYS A 58 6.17 8.48 5.99
N ARG A 59 6.41 9.80 6.13
CA ARG A 59 5.57 10.67 6.95
C ARG A 59 4.45 11.24 6.11
N VAL A 60 3.22 11.03 6.56
CA VAL A 60 2.02 11.68 6.02
C VAL A 60 1.37 12.39 7.20
N GLU A 61 1.34 13.73 7.16
CA GLU A 61 0.81 14.56 8.26
C GLU A 61 1.40 14.16 9.63
N ASP A 62 2.74 14.11 9.70
CA ASP A 62 3.51 13.71 10.89
C ASP A 62 3.27 12.29 11.42
N ARG A 63 2.63 11.42 10.64
CA ARG A 63 2.40 10.02 11.00
C ARG A 63 3.13 9.07 10.06
N TYR A 64 3.66 7.98 10.60
CA TYR A 64 4.34 6.99 9.79
C TYR A 64 3.37 6.07 9.06
N ALA A 65 3.53 5.94 7.74
CA ALA A 65 2.84 4.95 6.93
C ALA A 65 3.85 4.04 6.24
N VAL A 66 3.54 2.74 6.16
CA VAL A 66 4.35 1.77 5.42
C VAL A 66 4.11 1.93 3.91
N SER A 67 5.17 1.88 3.13
CA SER A 67 5.07 1.87 1.66
C SER A 67 4.41 0.57 1.18
N PRO A 68 3.49 0.62 0.20
CA PRO A 68 2.90 -0.60 -0.37
C PRO A 68 3.95 -1.52 -1.01
N THR A 69 5.08 -0.98 -1.49
CA THR A 69 6.13 -1.77 -2.18
C THR A 69 6.81 -2.77 -1.25
N VAL A 70 6.84 -2.52 0.06
CA VAL A 70 7.47 -3.43 1.04
C VAL A 70 6.50 -4.42 1.67
N LEU A 71 5.19 -4.26 1.48
CA LEU A 71 4.19 -5.18 2.05
C LEU A 71 4.43 -6.65 1.67
N PRO A 72 4.80 -7.00 0.41
CA PRO A 72 5.06 -8.39 0.05
C PRO A 72 6.22 -9.04 0.82
N LEU A 73 7.14 -8.24 1.37
CA LEU A 73 8.34 -8.70 2.06
C LEU A 73 8.13 -8.92 3.56
N LEU A 74 7.08 -8.34 4.14
CA LEU A 74 6.84 -8.36 5.59
C LEU A 74 6.43 -9.75 6.10
N GLY A 75 5.60 -10.46 5.33
CA GLY A 75 5.08 -11.78 5.71
C GLY A 75 4.16 -11.81 6.94
N SER A 76 3.90 -10.67 7.58
CA SER A 76 2.98 -10.55 8.72
C SER A 76 1.53 -10.83 8.32
N SER A 77 0.71 -11.25 9.28
CA SER A 77 -0.72 -11.51 9.06
C SER A 77 -1.46 -10.27 8.56
N THR A 78 -1.16 -9.10 9.14
CA THR A 78 -1.69 -7.81 8.68
C THR A 78 -1.29 -7.53 7.23
N ALA A 79 0.00 -7.65 6.88
CA ALA A 79 0.44 -7.37 5.50
C ALA A 79 -0.24 -8.30 4.49
N LYS A 80 -0.37 -9.59 4.82
CA LYS A 80 -1.10 -10.57 3.99
C LYS A 80 -2.57 -10.21 3.81
N ARG A 81 -3.24 -9.74 4.87
CA ARG A 81 -4.64 -9.28 4.80
C ARG A 81 -4.78 -8.05 3.90
N VAL A 82 -3.94 -7.04 4.11
CA VAL A 82 -3.94 -5.80 3.30
C VAL A 82 -3.70 -6.11 1.82
N LEU A 83 -2.70 -6.95 1.50
CA LEU A 83 -2.42 -7.37 0.13
C LEU A 83 -3.57 -8.15 -0.49
N LYS A 84 -4.20 -9.07 0.25
CA LYS A 84 -5.37 -9.83 -0.22
C LYS A 84 -6.53 -8.89 -0.61
N GLN A 85 -6.75 -7.86 0.19
CA GLN A 85 -7.80 -6.86 -0.08
C GLN A 85 -7.44 -5.99 -1.29
N ALA A 86 -6.19 -5.53 -1.39
CA ALA A 86 -5.70 -4.80 -2.54
C ALA A 86 -5.78 -5.62 -3.84
N ASP A 87 -5.42 -6.91 -3.80
CA ASP A 87 -5.54 -7.83 -4.94
C ASP A 87 -7.01 -8.02 -5.37
N ALA A 88 -7.95 -8.05 -4.42
CA ALA A 88 -9.37 -8.15 -4.75
C ALA A 88 -9.87 -6.89 -5.49
N VAL A 89 -9.51 -5.70 -5.00
CA VAL A 89 -9.81 -4.42 -5.65
C VAL A 89 -9.17 -4.34 -7.03
N TYR A 90 -7.87 -4.66 -7.12
CA TYR A 90 -7.10 -4.65 -8.36
C TYR A 90 -7.71 -5.56 -9.42
N ARG A 91 -8.11 -6.78 -9.05
CA ARG A 91 -8.74 -7.73 -9.98
C ARG A 91 -10.06 -7.20 -10.54
N VAL A 92 -10.87 -6.54 -9.73
CA VAL A 92 -12.12 -5.93 -10.20
C VAL A 92 -11.81 -4.81 -11.20
N LEU A 93 -10.86 -3.93 -10.88
CA LEU A 93 -10.43 -2.84 -11.77
C LEU A 93 -9.82 -3.37 -13.07
N TRP A 94 -9.02 -4.43 -13.00
CA TRP A 94 -8.42 -5.10 -14.15
C TRP A 94 -9.50 -5.67 -15.08
N ASN A 95 -10.51 -6.36 -14.52
CA ASN A 95 -11.66 -6.86 -15.29
C ASN A 95 -12.47 -5.73 -15.92
N ARG A 96 -12.68 -4.64 -15.17
CA ARG A 96 -13.38 -3.44 -15.66
C ARG A 96 -12.62 -2.79 -16.81
N TYR A 97 -11.31 -2.60 -16.69
CA TYR A 97 -10.50 -2.02 -17.76
C TYR A 97 -10.58 -2.84 -19.05
N ARG A 98 -10.57 -4.17 -18.96
CA ARG A 98 -10.70 -5.05 -20.13
C ARG A 98 -12.06 -4.96 -20.83
N ARG A 99 -13.12 -4.59 -20.11
CA ARG A 99 -14.47 -4.46 -20.65
C ARG A 99 -14.78 -3.03 -21.10
N ASP A 100 -14.33 -2.07 -20.31
CA ASP A 100 -14.70 -0.66 -20.35
C ASP A 100 -13.44 0.21 -20.15
N GLN A 101 -12.64 0.35 -21.21
CA GLN A 101 -11.32 1.00 -21.13
C GLN A 101 -11.44 2.45 -20.65
N SER A 102 -10.51 2.84 -19.77
CA SER A 102 -10.30 4.23 -19.32
C SER A 102 -11.53 4.93 -18.70
N LYS A 103 -12.55 4.17 -18.29
CA LYS A 103 -13.70 4.73 -17.58
C LYS A 103 -13.40 4.92 -16.10
N GLN A 104 -13.94 5.99 -15.55
CA GLN A 104 -13.99 6.18 -14.10
C GLN A 104 -14.86 5.09 -13.47
N VAL A 105 -14.37 4.51 -12.38
CA VAL A 105 -15.07 3.51 -11.58
C VAL A 105 -15.42 4.16 -10.24
N PRO A 106 -16.72 4.41 -9.97
CA PRO A 106 -17.16 4.91 -8.67
C PRO A 106 -16.71 3.97 -7.54
N VAL A 107 -16.20 4.54 -6.44
CA VAL A 107 -15.76 3.75 -5.28
C VAL A 107 -16.92 2.93 -4.70
N ALA A 108 -18.14 3.46 -4.73
CA ALA A 108 -19.34 2.75 -4.29
C ALA A 108 -19.63 1.48 -5.10
N ASP A 109 -19.39 1.52 -6.41
CA ASP A 109 -19.58 0.34 -7.28
C ASP A 109 -18.46 -0.67 -7.07
N LEU A 110 -17.22 -0.20 -6.87
CA LEU A 110 -16.08 -1.05 -6.54
C LEU A 110 -16.32 -1.80 -5.21
N ALA A 111 -16.85 -1.12 -4.20
CA ALA A 111 -17.22 -1.73 -2.92
C ALA A 111 -18.27 -2.83 -3.07
N LYS A 112 -19.31 -2.61 -3.88
CA LYS A 112 -20.33 -3.62 -4.18
C LYS A 112 -19.74 -4.84 -4.88
N GLU A 113 -18.89 -4.64 -5.89
CA GLU A 113 -18.29 -5.74 -6.67
C GLU A 113 -17.24 -6.54 -5.88
N VAL A 114 -16.48 -5.87 -5.01
CA VAL A 114 -15.55 -6.55 -4.10
C VAL A 114 -16.30 -7.25 -2.96
N GLY A 115 -17.50 -6.79 -2.61
CA GLY A 115 -18.31 -7.32 -1.52
C GLY A 115 -17.83 -6.84 -0.14
N THR A 116 -17.42 -5.57 -0.03
CA THR A 116 -16.92 -4.96 1.21
C THR A 116 -17.45 -3.53 1.38
N SER A 117 -17.08 -2.84 2.47
CA SER A 117 -17.56 -1.48 2.73
C SER A 117 -16.85 -0.44 1.86
N ILE A 118 -17.50 0.71 1.65
CA ILE A 118 -16.89 1.86 0.96
C ILE A 118 -15.63 2.32 1.71
N SER A 119 -15.68 2.36 3.04
CA SER A 119 -14.53 2.74 3.88
C SER A 119 -13.34 1.81 3.67
N ASP A 120 -13.59 0.50 3.58
CA ASP A 120 -12.56 -0.52 3.36
C ASP A 120 -11.92 -0.39 1.96
N VAL A 121 -12.73 -0.19 0.92
CA VAL A 121 -12.21 0.09 -0.43
C VAL A 121 -11.45 1.41 -0.47
N ALA A 122 -11.98 2.47 0.14
CA ALA A 122 -11.33 3.77 0.18
C ALA A 122 -9.95 3.70 0.85
N GLY A 123 -9.85 3.04 2.01
CA GLY A 123 -8.56 2.80 2.68
C GLY A 123 -7.59 2.00 1.79
N THR A 124 -8.10 0.98 1.10
CA THR A 124 -7.31 0.17 0.16
C THR A 124 -6.82 0.99 -1.03
N LEU A 125 -7.67 1.83 -1.62
CA LEU A 125 -7.29 2.70 -2.75
C LEU A 125 -6.26 3.75 -2.32
N ARG A 126 -6.40 4.37 -1.14
CA ARG A 126 -5.40 5.31 -0.58
C ARG A 126 -4.00 4.67 -0.47
N LEU A 127 -3.94 3.37 -0.18
CA LEU A 127 -2.70 2.62 -0.21
C LEU A 127 -2.24 2.35 -1.65
N MET A 128 -3.14 1.85 -2.51
CA MET A 128 -2.79 1.40 -3.86
C MET A 128 -2.30 2.52 -4.79
N VAL A 129 -2.87 3.73 -4.69
CA VAL A 129 -2.51 4.85 -5.58
C VAL A 129 -1.06 5.33 -5.39
N LYS A 130 -0.42 4.96 -4.28
CA LYS A 130 1.01 5.23 -4.07
C LYS A 130 1.92 4.44 -5.01
N ILE A 131 1.42 3.40 -5.68
CA ILE A 131 2.13 2.73 -6.77
C ILE A 131 1.62 3.31 -8.08
N SER A 132 2.51 3.99 -8.79
CA SER A 132 2.27 4.54 -10.13
C SER A 132 2.40 3.44 -11.18
N SER A 133 1.38 3.29 -12.03
CA SER A 133 1.42 2.60 -13.34
C SER A 133 0.01 2.15 -13.73
N TRP A 134 -0.79 1.71 -12.75
CA TRP A 134 -2.06 1.03 -12.97
C TRP A 134 -3.29 1.96 -13.06
N TRP A 135 -3.13 3.23 -12.71
CA TRP A 135 -4.22 4.23 -12.72
C TRP A 135 -3.86 5.44 -13.59
N SER A 136 -4.88 6.10 -14.13
CA SER A 136 -4.79 7.32 -14.96
C SER A 136 -5.46 8.54 -14.33
N GLY A 137 -6.26 8.34 -13.28
CA GLY A 137 -6.82 9.42 -12.46
C GLY A 137 -7.59 8.86 -11.26
N HIS A 138 -7.74 9.67 -10.21
CA HIS A 138 -8.52 9.30 -9.04
C HIS A 138 -8.98 10.55 -8.27
N SER A 139 -9.98 10.40 -7.42
CA SER A 139 -10.40 11.44 -6.48
C SER A 139 -9.35 11.64 -5.37
N ASN A 140 -9.22 12.87 -4.88
CA ASN A 140 -8.35 13.19 -3.73
C ASN A 140 -8.90 12.64 -2.42
N ASP A 141 -10.23 12.59 -2.30
CA ASP A 141 -10.89 11.93 -1.19
C ASP A 141 -11.75 10.76 -1.69
N PHE A 142 -11.34 9.55 -1.36
CA PHE A 142 -12.08 8.33 -1.69
C PHE A 142 -13.34 8.09 -0.84
N LEU A 143 -13.59 8.92 0.19
CA LEU A 143 -14.81 8.88 0.98
C LEU A 143 -15.89 9.85 0.47
N ALA A 144 -15.56 10.71 -0.50
CA ALA A 144 -16.54 11.58 -1.13
C ALA A 144 -17.62 10.75 -1.87
N ALA A 145 -18.84 11.27 -1.93
CA ALA A 145 -19.97 10.55 -2.52
C ALA A 145 -19.79 10.26 -4.02
N ASP A 146 -19.07 11.12 -4.73
CA ASP A 146 -18.71 11.04 -6.14
C ASP A 146 -17.27 10.51 -6.36
N ALA A 147 -16.65 9.92 -5.33
CA ALA A 147 -15.30 9.41 -5.43
C ALA A 147 -15.16 8.34 -6.52
N PHE A 148 -14.06 8.40 -7.27
CA PHE A 148 -13.76 7.46 -8.33
C PHE A 148 -12.27 7.10 -8.42
N VAL A 149 -11.99 6.01 -9.12
CA VAL A 149 -10.67 5.68 -9.65
C VAL A 149 -10.79 5.29 -11.12
N ALA A 150 -9.85 5.72 -11.95
CA ALA A 150 -9.77 5.35 -13.36
C ALA A 150 -8.52 4.47 -13.56
N PRO A 151 -8.68 3.17 -13.91
CA PRO A 151 -7.55 2.33 -14.27
C PRO A 151 -6.94 2.80 -15.62
N SER A 152 -5.62 2.76 -15.72
CA SER A 152 -4.88 2.99 -16.96
C SER A 152 -4.56 1.67 -17.66
N GLU A 153 -3.97 1.75 -18.86
CA GLU A 153 -3.45 0.57 -19.56
C GLU A 153 -2.42 -0.20 -18.75
N GLY A 154 -1.61 0.49 -17.93
CA GLY A 154 -0.59 -0.14 -17.12
C GLY A 154 -1.13 -1.14 -16.09
N ILE A 155 -2.45 -1.14 -15.80
CA ILE A 155 -3.07 -2.19 -14.98
C ILE A 155 -2.90 -3.59 -15.59
N LEU A 156 -2.71 -3.68 -16.91
CA LEU A 156 -2.55 -4.94 -17.63
C LEU A 156 -1.13 -5.53 -17.50
N ALA A 157 -0.14 -4.74 -17.04
CA ALA A 157 1.24 -5.19 -16.89
C ALA A 157 1.37 -6.29 -15.83
N ASP A 158 0.54 -6.21 -14.79
CA ASP A 158 0.56 -7.12 -13.65
C ASP A 158 -0.78 -7.83 -13.46
N VAL A 159 -0.72 -9.11 -13.10
CA VAL A 159 -1.91 -9.93 -12.81
C VAL A 159 -2.54 -9.66 -11.44
N SER A 160 -1.83 -8.94 -10.57
CA SER A 160 -2.29 -8.58 -9.22
C SER A 160 -1.57 -7.35 -8.68
N PHE A 161 -2.12 -6.72 -7.64
CA PHE A 161 -1.46 -5.60 -6.96
C PHE A 161 -0.19 -6.06 -6.23
N THR A 162 -0.19 -7.27 -5.69
CA THR A 162 1.02 -7.86 -5.08
C THR A 162 2.16 -7.98 -6.10
N ALA A 163 1.87 -8.32 -7.36
CA ALA A 163 2.87 -8.34 -8.43
C ALA A 163 3.37 -6.91 -8.75
N ALA A 164 2.45 -5.97 -8.94
CA ALA A 164 2.79 -4.56 -9.18
C ALA A 164 3.65 -3.97 -8.05
N ALA A 165 3.35 -4.29 -6.79
CA ALA A 165 4.13 -3.85 -5.62
C ALA A 165 5.54 -4.42 -5.60
N ARG A 166 5.74 -5.68 -6.02
CA ARG A 166 7.07 -6.28 -6.15
C ARG A 166 7.86 -5.64 -7.28
N GLN A 167 7.23 -5.39 -8.42
CA GLN A 167 7.90 -4.75 -9.55
C GLN A 167 8.30 -3.31 -9.20
N ALA A 168 7.41 -2.54 -8.58
CA ALA A 168 7.70 -1.18 -8.11
C ALA A 168 8.82 -1.16 -7.05
N HIS A 169 8.97 -2.22 -6.23
CA HIS A 169 10.10 -2.32 -5.31
C HIS A 169 11.43 -2.50 -6.04
N ALA A 170 11.48 -3.27 -7.13
CA ALA A 170 12.72 -3.57 -7.84
C ALA A 170 13.31 -2.39 -8.64
N VAL A 171 12.50 -1.35 -8.89
CA VAL A 171 12.89 -0.14 -9.66
C VAL A 171 13.34 1.01 -8.76
N ASN A 172 13.11 0.91 -7.43
CA ASN A 172 13.52 1.90 -6.42
C ASN A 172 14.82 1.47 -5.73
#